data_AF-A0A1H5VM01-F1
#
_entry.id   AF-A0A1H5VM01-F1
#
_cell.length_a   1.000
_cell.length_b   1.000
_cell.length_c   1.000
_cell.angle_alpha   90.00
_cell.angle_beta   90.00
_cell.angle_gamma   90.00
#
_symmetry.space_group_name_H-M   'P 1'
#
loop_
_entity.id
_entity.type
_entity.pdbx_description
1 polymer ?
#
loop_
_entity_poly.entity_id
_entity_poly.type
_entity_poly.pdbx_seq_one_letter_code
_entity_poly.pdbx_strand_id
1 'polypeptide(L)'
;MSIVELLNQGDTAEYEWALSYLRKKGYSRSVPPHDSTFQQLQQVNRLDKEAMRLFEAALDRHRKRQESKQKGEKNYNFFLSKKADDQLTKLRNEYRKSVPEMLEFLINQSAKDFEWGKREGKRMAMATAHTRKATLFQPDNSQAILGSQIEGLVNAVQSRDRIINQQINMLSELQAKLESWGLSNETPGPDYETLKAQHFKKTDQSIRLELEKRPQQQTETDHDRQDQDTQA
;
A
#
# COMPACT_ATOMS: atom_id res chain seq x y z
N MET A 1 33.99 26.76 28.75
CA MET A 1 34.60 27.22 27.50
C MET A 1 33.82 28.44 27.03
N SER A 2 34.52 29.53 26.76
CA SER A 2 33.93 30.76 26.22
C SER A 2 33.89 30.69 24.71
N ILE A 3 32.84 31.23 24.08
CA ILE A 3 32.71 31.27 22.61
C ILE A 3 33.93 31.94 21.97
N VAL A 4 34.47 32.95 22.64
CA VAL A 4 35.61 33.75 22.17
C VAL A 4 36.91 32.95 22.11
N GLU A 5 37.04 31.88 22.90
CA GLU A 5 38.21 30.99 22.88
C GLU A 5 38.29 30.15 21.60
N LEU A 6 37.16 29.97 20.90
CA LEU A 6 37.07 29.17 19.67
C LEU A 6 37.33 29.98 18.40
N LEU A 7 37.27 31.31 18.50
CA LEU A 7 37.38 32.22 17.36
C LEU A 7 38.84 32.63 17.13
N ASN A 8 39.19 32.87 15.87
CA ASN A 8 40.50 33.35 15.47
C ASN A 8 40.69 34.79 15.97
N GLN A 9 41.75 35.00 16.75
CA GLN A 9 42.04 36.31 17.31
C GLN A 9 42.32 37.32 16.19
N GLY A 10 41.52 38.37 16.14
CA GLY A 10 41.65 39.46 15.17
C GLY A 10 40.84 39.30 13.88
N ASP A 11 40.11 38.19 13.71
CA ASP A 11 39.23 38.00 12.55
C ASP A 11 37.85 38.63 12.79
N THR A 12 37.71 39.89 12.37
CA THR A 12 36.47 40.66 12.51
C THR A 12 35.29 40.04 11.76
N ALA A 13 35.54 39.41 10.60
CA ALA A 13 34.50 38.76 9.81
C ALA A 13 33.97 37.50 10.51
N GLU A 14 34.87 36.73 11.15
CA GLU A 14 34.47 35.57 11.94
C GLU A 14 33.67 35.98 13.19
N TYR A 15 34.02 37.11 13.83
CA TYR A 15 33.27 37.65 14.96
C TYR A 15 31.86 38.11 14.56
N GLU A 16 31.72 38.81 13.43
CA GLU A 16 30.41 39.21 12.89
C GLU A 16 29.55 38.00 12.53
N TRP A 17 30.14 36.99 11.90
CA TRP A 17 29.45 35.75 11.60
C TRP A 17 28.96 35.05 12.87
N ALA A 18 29.83 34.89 13.87
CA ALA A 18 29.50 34.23 15.13
C ALA A 18 28.37 34.95 15.87
N LEU A 19 28.41 36.28 15.94
CA LEU A 19 27.37 37.08 16.58
C LEU A 19 26.03 36.96 15.83
N SER A 20 26.06 37.01 14.50
CA SER A 20 24.87 36.83 13.66
C SER A 20 24.24 35.45 13.84
N TYR A 21 25.07 34.40 13.92
CA TYR A 21 24.63 33.03 14.19
C TYR A 21 23.90 32.92 15.54
N LEU A 22 24.51 33.47 16.60
CA LEU A 22 23.96 33.43 17.96
C LEU A 22 22.64 34.23 18.05
N ARG A 23 22.56 35.40 17.40
CA ARG A 23 21.31 36.18 17.30
C ARG A 23 20.22 35.38 16.60
N LYS A 24 20.53 34.76 15.46
CA LYS A 24 19.59 33.95 14.67
C LYS A 24 19.06 32.75 15.46
N LYS A 25 19.90 32.14 16.29
CA LYS A 25 19.52 31.03 17.16
C LYS A 25 18.87 31.45 18.47
N GLY A 26 18.77 32.76 18.73
CA GLY A 26 18.11 33.32 19.91
C GLY A 26 18.98 33.35 21.17
N TYR A 27 20.26 33.01 21.07
CA TYR A 27 21.18 32.93 22.22
C TYR A 27 21.71 34.29 22.69
N SER A 28 21.59 35.34 21.87
CA SER A 28 22.15 36.67 22.17
C SER A 28 21.10 37.79 22.08
N ARG A 29 19.82 37.49 22.31
CA ARG A 29 18.72 38.49 22.23
C ARG A 29 18.84 39.62 23.27
N SER A 30 19.62 39.41 24.33
CA SER A 30 19.76 40.33 25.47
C SER A 30 21.08 41.10 25.50
N VAL A 31 21.95 40.95 24.48
CA VAL A 31 23.24 41.65 24.47
C VAL A 31 23.05 43.05 23.88
N PRO A 32 23.35 44.13 24.64
CA PRO A 32 23.28 45.50 24.12
C PRO A 32 24.26 45.68 22.95
N PRO A 33 23.94 46.52 21.95
CA PRO A 33 24.92 46.89 20.93
C PRO A 33 26.08 47.66 21.60
N HIS A 34 27.29 47.09 21.54
CA HIS A 34 28.55 47.73 21.94
C HIS A 34 29.38 48.13 20.71
N ASP A 35 30.36 49.00 20.91
CA ASP A 35 31.22 49.55 19.87
C ASP A 35 32.02 48.48 19.11
N SER A 36 32.29 47.31 19.71
CA SER A 36 32.96 46.19 19.03
C SER A 36 32.20 44.87 19.13
N THR A 37 32.16 44.15 18.00
CA THR A 37 31.54 42.82 17.86
C THR A 37 32.13 41.79 18.83
N PHE A 38 33.43 41.93 19.12
CA PHE A 38 34.15 41.10 20.07
C PHE A 38 33.66 41.29 21.51
N GLN A 39 33.45 42.53 21.96
CA GLN A 39 32.90 42.82 23.28
C GLN A 39 31.45 42.31 23.41
N GLN A 40 30.66 42.39 22.35
CA GLN A 40 29.31 41.81 22.34
C GLN A 40 29.36 40.28 22.52
N LEU A 41 30.29 39.59 21.85
CA LEU A 41 30.47 38.15 22.00
C LEU A 41 30.95 37.74 23.40
N GLN A 42 31.78 38.54 24.06
CA GLN A 42 32.20 38.31 25.44
C GLN A 42 31.04 38.36 26.44
N GLN A 43 29.98 39.12 26.12
CA GLN A 43 28.79 39.26 26.97
C GLN A 43 27.70 38.22 26.68
N VAL A 44 27.88 37.38 25.67
CA VAL A 44 26.95 36.26 25.44
C VAL A 44 27.07 35.30 26.62
N ASN A 45 25.95 35.04 27.29
CA ASN A 45 25.87 34.08 28.38
C ASN A 45 26.46 32.73 27.96
N ARG A 46 27.03 32.00 28.93
CA ARG A 46 27.56 30.65 28.69
C ARG A 46 26.48 29.78 28.04
N LEU A 47 26.74 29.34 26.82
CA LEU A 47 25.91 28.36 26.12
C LEU A 47 25.89 27.06 26.91
N ASP A 48 24.78 26.33 26.81
CA ASP A 48 24.73 24.95 27.27
C ASP A 48 25.68 24.07 26.43
N LYS A 49 25.96 22.86 26.92
CA LYS A 49 26.90 21.95 26.25
C LYS A 49 26.48 21.62 24.82
N GLU A 50 25.18 21.47 24.59
CA GLU A 50 24.66 21.12 23.27
C GLU A 50 24.67 22.30 22.30
N ALA A 51 24.31 23.52 22.72
CA ALA A 51 24.45 24.70 21.87
C ALA A 51 25.93 25.03 21.60
N MET A 52 26.83 24.77 22.54
CA MET A 52 28.27 24.89 22.29
C MET A 52 28.75 23.89 21.22
N ARG A 53 28.35 22.62 21.34
CA ARG A 53 28.67 21.59 20.33
C ARG A 53 28.11 21.96 18.94
N LEU A 54 26.88 22.48 18.88
CA LEU A 54 26.27 22.94 17.64
C LEU A 54 26.96 24.19 17.08
N PHE A 55 27.43 25.08 17.96
CA PHE A 55 28.19 26.26 17.58
C PHE A 55 29.55 25.90 16.98
N GLU A 56 30.32 25.04 17.64
CA GLU A 56 31.61 24.51 17.14
C GLU A 56 31.42 23.86 15.77
N ALA A 57 30.42 22.97 15.64
CA ALA A 57 30.12 22.34 14.36
C ALA A 57 29.71 23.34 13.28
N ALA A 58 29.07 24.46 13.63
CA ALA A 58 28.71 25.51 12.69
C ALA A 58 29.93 26.36 12.30
N LEU A 59 30.83 26.63 13.24
CA LEU A 59 32.06 27.41 13.05
C LEU A 59 33.02 26.69 12.09
N ASP A 60 33.27 25.40 12.32
CA ASP A 60 34.06 24.56 11.42
C ASP A 60 33.50 24.56 9.99
N ARG A 61 32.16 24.56 9.86
CA ARG A 61 31.48 24.62 8.56
C ARG A 61 31.58 25.99 7.90
N HIS A 62 31.67 27.06 8.68
CA HIS A 62 31.89 28.41 8.15
C HIS A 62 33.30 28.52 7.59
N ARG A 63 34.31 28.08 8.35
CA ARG A 63 35.72 28.08 7.94
C ARG A 63 35.94 27.30 6.65
N LYS A 64 35.46 26.05 6.57
CA LYS A 64 35.53 25.23 5.33
C LYS A 64 34.89 25.92 4.12
N ARG A 65 33.77 26.63 4.32
CA ARG A 65 33.12 27.37 3.23
C ARG A 65 33.94 28.56 2.75
N GLN A 66 34.59 29.27 3.67
CA GLN A 66 35.50 30.36 3.30
C GLN A 66 36.72 29.83 2.53
N GLU A 67 37.29 28.70 2.97
CA GLU A 67 38.39 28.02 2.26
C GLU A 67 37.99 27.59 0.83
N SER A 68 36.84 26.94 0.65
CA SER A 68 36.34 26.58 -0.69
C SER A 68 36.03 27.80 -1.56
N LYS A 69 35.52 28.89 -0.96
CA LYS A 69 35.28 30.16 -1.67
C LYS A 69 36.59 30.78 -2.16
N GLN A 70 37.65 30.76 -1.34
CA GLN A 70 38.97 31.23 -1.74
C GLN A 70 39.58 30.38 -2.87
N LYS A 71 39.27 29.08 -2.94
CA LYS A 71 39.69 28.17 -4.01
C LYS A 71 38.84 28.29 -5.30
N GLY A 72 37.81 29.14 -5.32
CA GLY A 72 36.93 29.30 -6.48
C GLY A 72 35.97 28.13 -6.71
N GLU A 73 35.77 27.26 -5.72
CA GLU A 73 34.86 26.12 -5.82
C GLU A 73 33.40 26.60 -5.74
N LYS A 74 32.53 26.09 -6.63
CA LYS A 74 31.09 26.36 -6.56
C LYS A 74 30.53 25.77 -5.26
N ASN A 75 30.10 26.63 -4.35
CA ASN A 75 29.47 26.24 -3.09
C ASN A 75 27.94 26.22 -3.23
N TYR A 76 27.33 25.13 -2.78
CA TYR A 76 25.87 24.97 -2.75
C TYR A 76 25.30 25.31 -1.37
N ASN A 77 24.08 25.87 -1.35
CA ASN A 77 23.38 26.23 -0.11
C ASN A 77 22.81 25.04 0.67
N PHE A 78 22.95 23.81 0.14
CA PHE A 78 22.50 22.58 0.77
C PHE A 78 23.68 21.75 1.27
N PHE A 79 23.42 20.92 2.28
CA PHE A 79 24.42 20.02 2.85
C PHE A 79 24.14 18.61 2.37
N LEU A 80 25.20 17.91 1.97
CA LEU A 80 25.15 16.48 1.76
C LEU A 80 25.32 15.79 3.11
N SER A 81 24.54 14.73 3.34
CA SER A 81 24.85 13.81 4.43
C SER A 81 26.22 13.17 4.18
N LYS A 82 26.91 12.69 5.23
CA LYS A 82 28.21 12.00 5.07
C LYS A 82 28.13 10.87 4.02
N LYS A 83 27.03 10.10 4.04
CA LYS A 83 26.77 9.05 3.05
C LYS A 83 26.64 9.60 1.63
N ALA A 84 25.93 10.72 1.46
CA ALA A 84 25.77 11.35 0.14
C ALA A 84 27.09 11.97 -0.36
N ASP A 85 27.91 12.51 0.53
CA ASP A 85 29.24 13.05 0.21
C ASP A 85 30.22 11.92 -0.19
N ASP A 86 30.21 10.80 0.53
CA ASP A 86 30.98 9.61 0.19
C ASP A 86 30.56 9.04 -1.19
N GLN A 87 29.25 9.00 -1.46
CA GLN A 87 28.70 8.57 -2.76
C GLN A 87 29.08 9.53 -3.88
N LEU A 88 28.97 10.84 -3.63
CA LEU A 88 29.36 11.86 -4.60
C LEU A 88 30.85 11.79 -4.91
N THR A 89 31.70 11.54 -3.90
CA THR A 89 33.15 11.37 -4.06
C THR A 89 33.48 10.15 -4.91
N LYS A 90 32.77 9.02 -4.69
CA LYS A 90 32.92 7.82 -5.54
C LYS A 90 32.54 8.11 -6.99
N LEU A 91 31.38 8.72 -7.21
CA LEU A 91 30.90 9.10 -8.55
C LEU A 91 31.86 10.09 -9.23
N ARG A 92 32.37 11.07 -8.48
CA ARG A 92 33.35 12.03 -8.96
C ARG A 92 34.60 11.34 -9.50
N ASN A 93 35.10 10.36 -8.76
CA ASN A 93 36.30 9.60 -9.14
C ASN A 93 36.04 8.67 -10.33
N GLU A 94 34.85 8.06 -10.39
CA GLU A 94 34.44 7.15 -11.47
C GLU A 94 34.29 7.89 -12.80
N TYR A 95 33.62 9.04 -12.80
CA TYR A 95 33.35 9.81 -14.01
C TYR A 95 34.41 10.88 -14.31
N ARG A 96 35.39 11.07 -13.42
CA ARG A 96 36.46 12.09 -13.51
C ARG A 96 35.94 13.51 -13.79
N LYS A 97 34.84 13.88 -13.14
CA LYS A 97 34.21 15.21 -13.27
C LYS A 97 34.34 15.99 -11.98
N SER A 98 34.11 17.30 -12.03
CA SER A 98 34.01 18.13 -10.83
C SER A 98 32.71 17.83 -10.06
N VAL A 99 32.69 18.18 -8.77
CA VAL A 99 31.48 18.06 -7.91
C VAL A 99 30.26 18.76 -8.55
N PRO A 100 30.37 19.99 -9.05
CA PRO A 100 29.24 20.68 -9.69
C PRO A 100 28.68 19.95 -10.91
N GLU A 101 29.56 19.47 -11.79
CA GLU A 101 29.16 18.72 -12.99
C GLU A 101 28.48 17.40 -12.62
N MET A 102 28.92 16.77 -11.52
CA MET A 102 28.30 15.54 -11.04
C MET A 102 26.90 15.78 -10.46
N LEU A 103 26.70 16.88 -9.75
CA LEU A 103 25.39 17.28 -9.25
C LEU A 103 24.43 17.61 -10.40
N GLU A 104 24.87 18.36 -11.42
CA GLU A 104 24.08 18.62 -12.62
C GLU A 104 23.74 17.33 -13.38
N PHE A 105 24.70 16.40 -13.48
CA PHE A 105 24.47 15.09 -14.09
C PHE A 105 23.39 14.30 -13.34
N LEU A 106 23.48 14.22 -12.01
CA LEU A 106 22.48 13.53 -11.18
C LEU A 106 21.09 14.17 -11.30
N ILE A 107 21.00 15.50 -11.32
CA ILE A 107 19.74 16.22 -11.50
C ILE A 107 19.14 15.89 -12.87
N ASN A 108 19.93 16.00 -13.93
CA ASN A 108 19.46 15.71 -15.29
C ASN A 108 19.01 14.25 -15.45
N GLN A 109 19.71 13.32 -14.80
CA GLN A 109 19.33 11.91 -14.87
C GLN A 109 18.08 11.60 -14.05
N SER A 110 17.95 12.18 -12.85
CA SER A 110 16.73 12.07 -12.06
C SER A 110 15.50 12.63 -12.78
N ALA A 111 15.66 13.73 -13.53
CA ALA A 111 14.58 14.31 -14.33
C ALA A 111 14.14 13.37 -15.47
N LYS A 112 15.12 12.71 -16.14
CA LYS A 112 14.82 11.70 -17.16
C LYS A 112 14.13 10.48 -16.58
N ASP A 113 14.59 10.01 -15.42
CA ASP A 113 14.00 8.86 -14.73
C ASP A 113 12.58 9.17 -14.26
N PHE A 114 12.33 10.40 -13.79
CA PHE A 114 10.99 10.87 -13.44
C PHE A 114 10.05 10.91 -14.65
N GLU A 115 10.48 11.49 -15.78
CA GLU A 115 9.67 11.52 -17.00
C GLU A 115 9.49 10.13 -17.63
N TRP A 116 10.47 9.24 -17.47
CA TRP A 116 10.33 7.83 -17.83
C TRP A 116 9.30 7.14 -16.94
N GLY A 117 9.38 7.29 -15.62
CA GLY A 117 8.42 6.72 -14.67
C GLY A 117 7.00 7.22 -14.88
N LYS A 118 6.83 8.51 -15.22
CA LYS A 118 5.53 9.10 -15.57
C LYS A 118 4.96 8.50 -16.87
N ARG A 119 5.79 8.33 -17.90
CA ARG A 119 5.38 7.68 -19.16
C ARG A 119 5.01 6.21 -18.95
N GLU A 120 5.82 5.48 -18.20
CA GLU A 120 5.61 4.05 -17.95
C GLU A 120 4.38 3.81 -17.05
N GLY A 121 4.20 4.63 -16.01
CA GLY A 121 2.99 4.62 -15.19
C GLY A 121 1.72 4.93 -15.99
N LYS A 122 1.77 5.89 -16.92
CA LYS A 122 0.66 6.17 -17.85
C LYS A 122 0.40 5.00 -18.79
N ARG A 123 1.45 4.36 -19.31
CA ARG A 123 1.36 3.17 -20.19
C ARG A 123 0.69 2.00 -19.46
N MET A 124 1.12 1.71 -18.23
CA MET A 124 0.54 0.65 -17.40
C MET A 124 -0.91 0.94 -17.01
N ALA A 125 -1.23 2.18 -16.64
CA ALA A 125 -2.62 2.58 -16.35
C ALA A 125 -3.52 2.44 -17.58
N MET A 126 -3.04 2.82 -18.77
CA MET A 126 -3.75 2.61 -20.03
C MET A 126 -3.91 1.13 -20.36
N ALA A 127 -2.86 0.31 -20.24
CA ALA A 127 -2.94 -1.12 -20.46
C ALA A 127 -3.96 -1.79 -19.51
N THR A 128 -3.99 -1.36 -18.25
CA THR A 128 -4.95 -1.83 -17.23
C THR A 128 -6.38 -1.38 -17.54
N ALA A 129 -6.56 -0.15 -18.03
CA ALA A 129 -7.86 0.36 -18.45
C ALA A 129 -8.37 -0.33 -19.72
N HIS A 130 -7.49 -0.62 -20.67
CA HIS A 130 -7.83 -1.37 -21.88
C HIS A 130 -8.16 -2.83 -21.59
N THR A 131 -7.41 -3.49 -20.70
CA THR A 131 -7.76 -4.85 -20.22
C THR A 131 -9.07 -4.85 -19.45
N ARG A 132 -9.30 -3.90 -18.51
CA ARG A 132 -10.59 -3.77 -17.81
C ARG A 132 -11.77 -3.55 -18.77
N LYS A 133 -11.61 -2.69 -19.79
CA LYS A 133 -12.65 -2.48 -20.81
C LYS A 133 -12.85 -3.72 -21.69
N ALA A 134 -11.79 -4.42 -22.06
CA ALA A 134 -11.86 -5.66 -22.82
C ALA A 134 -12.51 -6.81 -22.02
N THR A 135 -12.32 -6.86 -20.70
CA THR A 135 -12.98 -7.85 -19.83
C THR A 135 -14.42 -7.49 -19.49
N LEU A 136 -14.79 -6.20 -19.45
CA LEU A 136 -16.18 -5.79 -19.13
C LEU A 136 -17.12 -5.74 -20.34
N PHE A 137 -16.62 -5.63 -21.58
CA PHE A 137 -17.46 -5.59 -22.78
C PHE A 137 -16.86 -6.43 -23.91
N GLN A 138 -17.12 -7.75 -23.86
CA GLN A 138 -17.13 -8.60 -25.04
C GLN A 138 -18.55 -9.18 -25.21
N PRO A 139 -19.29 -8.82 -26.27
CA PRO A 139 -20.64 -9.33 -26.55
C PRO A 139 -20.71 -10.85 -26.63
N ASP A 140 -19.61 -11.51 -27.01
CA ASP A 140 -19.56 -12.97 -27.14
C ASP A 140 -19.48 -13.67 -25.77
N ASN A 141 -18.88 -13.02 -24.76
CA ASN A 141 -18.82 -13.57 -23.40
C ASN A 141 -20.13 -13.41 -22.65
N SER A 142 -20.94 -12.38 -22.92
CA SER A 142 -22.26 -12.27 -22.30
C SER A 142 -23.20 -13.36 -22.78
N GLN A 143 -23.15 -13.77 -24.05
CA GLN A 143 -23.92 -14.92 -24.53
C GLN A 143 -23.43 -16.25 -23.95
N ALA A 144 -22.13 -16.47 -23.81
CA ALA A 144 -21.60 -17.69 -23.20
C ALA A 144 -21.90 -17.78 -21.69
N ILE A 145 -21.81 -16.66 -20.96
CA ILE A 145 -22.17 -16.58 -19.54
C ILE A 145 -23.69 -16.75 -19.37
N LEU A 146 -24.51 -16.12 -20.20
CA LEU A 146 -25.96 -16.32 -20.18
C LEU A 146 -26.34 -17.75 -20.56
N GLY A 147 -25.67 -18.35 -21.56
CA GLY A 147 -25.89 -19.72 -21.99
C GLY A 147 -25.60 -20.74 -20.88
N SER A 148 -24.45 -20.62 -20.22
CA SER A 148 -24.09 -21.48 -19.09
C SER A 148 -25.02 -21.31 -17.88
N GLN A 149 -25.46 -20.07 -17.60
CA GLN A 149 -26.45 -19.83 -16.55
C GLN A 149 -27.83 -20.40 -16.90
N ILE A 150 -28.26 -20.28 -18.15
CA ILE A 150 -29.51 -20.87 -18.64
C ILE A 150 -29.45 -22.40 -18.56
N GLU A 151 -28.34 -23.01 -18.98
CA GLU A 151 -28.14 -24.46 -18.90
C GLU A 151 -28.14 -24.95 -17.45
N GLY A 152 -27.48 -24.22 -16.55
CA GLY A 152 -27.52 -24.48 -15.11
C GLY A 152 -28.95 -24.41 -14.53
N LEU A 153 -29.73 -23.41 -14.92
CA LEU A 153 -31.13 -23.27 -14.50
C LEU A 153 -32.02 -24.38 -15.06
N VAL A 154 -31.86 -24.75 -16.34
CA VAL A 154 -32.60 -25.84 -16.97
C VAL A 154 -32.31 -27.17 -16.26
N ASN A 155 -31.05 -27.46 -15.96
CA ASN A 155 -30.65 -28.66 -15.24
C ASN A 155 -31.23 -28.69 -13.80
N ALA A 156 -31.27 -27.55 -13.12
CA ALA A 156 -31.89 -27.43 -11.80
C ALA A 156 -33.41 -27.69 -11.84
N VAL A 157 -34.11 -27.16 -12.85
CA VAL A 157 -35.55 -27.39 -13.05
C VAL A 157 -35.83 -28.86 -13.35
N GLN A 158 -35.08 -29.47 -14.27
CA GLN A 158 -35.24 -30.90 -14.59
C GLN A 158 -34.94 -31.79 -13.38
N SER A 159 -33.92 -31.46 -12.58
CA SER A 159 -33.64 -32.16 -11.32
C SER A 159 -34.80 -32.07 -10.34
N ARG A 160 -35.39 -30.88 -10.19
CA ARG A 160 -36.58 -30.67 -9.36
C ARG A 160 -37.76 -31.50 -9.86
N ASP A 161 -38.05 -31.49 -11.15
CA ASP A 161 -39.18 -32.23 -11.72
C ASP A 161 -39.03 -33.75 -11.55
N ARG A 162 -37.80 -34.26 -11.65
CA ARG A 162 -37.51 -35.68 -11.34
C ARG A 162 -37.81 -36.01 -9.87
N ILE A 163 -37.39 -35.16 -8.93
CA ILE A 163 -37.64 -35.36 -7.49
C ILE A 163 -39.15 -35.34 -7.22
N ILE A 164 -39.88 -34.38 -7.80
CA ILE A 164 -41.33 -34.28 -7.67
C ILE A 164 -42.01 -35.55 -8.19
N ASN A 165 -41.63 -36.02 -9.38
CA ASN A 165 -42.21 -37.23 -9.97
C ASN A 165 -41.90 -38.49 -9.14
N GLN A 166 -40.69 -38.61 -8.58
CA GLN A 166 -40.35 -39.69 -7.65
C GLN A 166 -41.23 -39.65 -6.40
N GLN A 167 -41.46 -38.47 -5.82
CA GLN A 167 -42.34 -38.32 -4.65
C GLN A 167 -43.80 -38.64 -4.98
N ILE A 168 -44.30 -38.22 -6.15
CA ILE A 168 -45.66 -38.56 -6.61
C ILE A 168 -45.83 -40.08 -6.74
N ASN A 169 -44.83 -40.77 -7.31
CA ASN A 169 -44.86 -42.22 -7.43
C ASN A 169 -44.85 -42.90 -6.06
N MET A 170 -43.99 -42.46 -5.13
CA MET A 170 -43.97 -42.98 -3.77
C MET A 170 -45.31 -42.77 -3.04
N LEU A 171 -45.92 -41.59 -3.19
CA LEU A 171 -47.22 -41.31 -2.59
C LEU A 171 -48.33 -42.18 -3.19
N SER A 172 -48.32 -42.37 -4.51
CA SER A 172 -49.26 -43.27 -5.20
C SER A 172 -49.11 -44.71 -4.73
N GLU A 173 -47.88 -45.21 -4.58
CA GLU A 173 -47.60 -46.55 -4.05
C GLU A 173 -48.05 -46.71 -2.60
N LEU A 174 -47.81 -45.70 -1.76
CA LEU A 174 -48.29 -45.68 -0.38
C LEU A 174 -49.82 -45.66 -0.31
N GLN A 175 -50.47 -44.87 -1.15
CA GLN A 175 -51.92 -44.81 -1.25
C GLN A 175 -52.49 -46.17 -1.67
N ALA A 176 -51.94 -46.80 -2.71
CA ALA A 176 -52.36 -48.13 -3.14
C ALA A 176 -52.17 -49.20 -2.04
N LYS A 177 -51.08 -49.12 -1.27
CA LYS A 177 -50.86 -50.01 -0.11
C LYS A 177 -51.89 -49.76 1.00
N LEU A 178 -52.19 -48.51 1.34
CA LEU A 178 -53.21 -48.16 2.32
C LEU A 178 -54.60 -48.64 1.91
N GLU A 179 -54.96 -48.48 0.63
CA GLU A 179 -56.20 -49.00 0.07
C GLU A 179 -56.25 -50.54 0.14
N SER A 180 -55.13 -51.22 -0.14
CA SER A 180 -55.04 -52.69 -0.04
C SER A 180 -55.19 -53.25 1.37
N TRP A 181 -54.90 -52.45 2.40
CA TRP A 181 -55.06 -52.82 3.80
C TRP A 181 -56.50 -52.64 4.31
N GLY A 182 -57.41 -52.10 3.49
CA GLY A 182 -58.83 -51.94 3.84
C GLY A 182 -59.12 -50.84 4.86
N LEU A 183 -58.16 -49.96 5.12
CA LEU A 183 -58.23 -48.91 6.16
C LEU A 183 -58.93 -47.62 5.68
N SER A 184 -59.44 -47.59 4.45
CA SER A 184 -59.96 -46.37 3.79
C SER A 184 -61.17 -45.74 4.50
N ASN A 185 -61.83 -46.47 5.41
CA ASN A 185 -62.99 -46.01 6.18
C ASN A 185 -62.77 -46.01 7.70
N GLU A 186 -61.54 -46.23 8.19
CA GLU A 186 -61.28 -46.16 9.64
C GLU A 186 -61.23 -44.72 10.14
N THR A 187 -61.85 -44.47 11.29
CA THR A 187 -61.81 -43.16 11.93
C THR A 187 -60.39 -42.89 12.42
N PRO A 188 -59.81 -41.70 12.18
CA PRO A 188 -58.44 -41.40 12.63
C PRO A 188 -58.30 -41.66 14.13
N GLY A 189 -57.27 -42.41 14.51
CA GLY A 189 -56.96 -42.67 15.92
C GLY A 189 -56.67 -41.38 16.71
N PRO A 190 -56.71 -41.43 18.05
CA PRO A 190 -56.31 -40.29 18.88
C PRO A 190 -54.90 -39.82 18.49
N ASP A 191 -54.70 -38.50 18.47
CA ASP A 191 -53.46 -37.80 18.10
C ASP A 191 -53.04 -37.85 16.62
N TYR A 192 -53.90 -38.34 15.71
CA TYR A 192 -53.60 -38.39 14.27
C TYR A 192 -53.17 -37.03 13.68
N GLU A 193 -53.94 -35.96 13.93
CA GLU A 193 -53.61 -34.63 13.41
C GLU A 193 -52.30 -34.08 14.00
N THR A 194 -52.00 -34.41 15.26
CA THR A 194 -50.78 -33.98 15.94
C THR A 194 -49.55 -34.69 15.36
N LEU A 195 -49.62 -36.01 15.17
CA LEU A 195 -48.56 -36.81 14.56
C LEU A 195 -48.33 -36.42 13.10
N LYS A 196 -49.40 -36.22 12.33
CA LYS A 196 -49.36 -35.73 10.94
C LYS A 196 -48.60 -34.40 10.87
N ALA A 197 -48.96 -33.43 11.71
CA ALA A 197 -48.28 -32.13 11.75
C ALA A 197 -46.78 -32.24 12.13
N GLN A 198 -46.42 -33.14 13.05
CA GLN A 198 -45.02 -33.40 13.41
C GLN A 198 -44.23 -34.00 12.23
N HIS A 199 -44.81 -34.97 11.51
CA HIS A 199 -44.19 -35.55 10.33
C HIS A 199 -43.97 -34.51 9.23
N PHE A 200 -44.96 -33.65 8.95
CA PHE A 200 -44.79 -32.55 7.98
C PHE A 200 -43.64 -31.61 8.36
N LYS A 201 -43.55 -31.20 9.64
CA LYS A 201 -42.44 -30.35 10.11
C LYS A 201 -41.07 -31.02 9.94
N LYS A 202 -40.97 -32.32 10.24
CA LYS A 202 -39.72 -33.08 10.13
C LYS A 202 -39.28 -33.24 8.66
N THR A 203 -40.24 -33.43 7.75
CA THR A 203 -39.98 -33.51 6.31
C THR A 203 -39.54 -32.14 5.75
N ASP A 204 -40.20 -31.04 6.13
CA ASP A 204 -39.81 -29.68 5.71
C ASP A 204 -38.37 -29.35 6.16
N GLN A 205 -38.01 -29.70 7.39
CA GLN A 205 -36.64 -29.55 7.90
C GLN A 205 -35.62 -30.39 7.13
N SER A 206 -35.96 -31.63 6.77
CA SER A 206 -35.06 -32.51 6.02
C SER A 206 -34.81 -31.97 4.60
N ILE A 207 -35.85 -31.48 3.92
CA ILE A 207 -35.73 -30.87 2.59
C ILE A 207 -34.85 -29.61 2.65
N ARG A 208 -35.05 -28.75 3.66
CA ARG A 208 -34.20 -27.56 3.84
C ARG A 208 -32.73 -27.92 4.03
N LEU A 209 -32.43 -28.89 4.90
CA LEU A 209 -31.06 -29.35 5.14
C LEU A 209 -30.40 -29.94 3.90
N GLU A 210 -31.15 -30.62 3.04
CA GLU A 210 -30.62 -31.20 1.80
C GLU A 210 -30.37 -30.14 0.72
N LEU A 211 -31.23 -29.11 0.63
CA LEU A 211 -31.03 -27.94 -0.22
C LEU A 211 -29.83 -27.09 0.24
N GLU A 212 -29.63 -26.95 1.55
CA GLU A 212 -28.49 -26.24 2.14
C GLU A 212 -27.15 -26.96 1.97
N LYS A 213 -27.13 -28.28 1.71
CA LYS A 213 -25.91 -29.05 1.43
C LYS A 213 -25.40 -28.92 0.00
N ARG A 214 -26.27 -28.57 -0.96
CA ARG A 214 -25.89 -28.43 -2.38
C ARG A 214 -24.93 -27.28 -2.76
N PRO A 215 -24.70 -26.20 -1.98
CA PRO A 215 -23.74 -25.16 -2.36
C PRO A 215 -22.27 -25.58 -2.26
N GLN A 216 -21.94 -26.65 -1.51
CA GLN A 216 -20.54 -26.99 -1.20
C GLN A 216 -19.88 -27.99 -2.17
N GLN A 217 -20.62 -28.71 -3.01
CA GLN A 217 -20.02 -29.64 -3.97
C GLN A 217 -19.61 -29.03 -5.32
N GLN A 218 -19.85 -27.74 -5.53
CA GLN A 218 -19.44 -27.05 -6.77
C GLN A 218 -18.14 -26.24 -6.65
N THR A 219 -17.47 -26.24 -5.50
CA THR A 219 -16.26 -25.40 -5.28
C THR A 219 -14.93 -26.17 -5.19
N GLU A 220 -14.93 -27.50 -5.26
CA GLU A 220 -13.69 -28.30 -5.08
C GLU A 220 -13.06 -28.88 -6.37
N THR A 221 -13.60 -28.64 -7.56
CA THR A 221 -13.02 -29.20 -8.82
C THR A 221 -12.19 -28.24 -9.68
N ASP A 222 -11.99 -26.98 -9.29
CA ASP A 222 -11.32 -25.97 -10.15
C ASP A 222 -9.88 -25.59 -9.74
N HIS A 223 -9.18 -26.44 -8.97
CA HIS A 223 -7.79 -26.16 -8.55
C HIS A 223 -6.68 -27.10 -9.06
N ASP A 224 -6.99 -28.12 -9.88
CA ASP A 224 -5.96 -29.07 -10.36
C ASP A 224 -5.67 -29.03 -11.88
N ARG A 225 -5.94 -27.91 -12.57
CA ARG A 225 -5.59 -27.75 -13.99
C ARG A 225 -4.85 -26.45 -14.30
N GLN A 226 -3.73 -26.23 -13.64
CA GLN A 226 -2.68 -25.34 -14.13
C GLN A 226 -1.34 -25.99 -13.80
N ASP A 227 -0.84 -26.85 -14.69
CA ASP A 227 0.58 -27.12 -14.93
C ASP A 227 0.71 -28.31 -15.88
N GLN A 228 0.45 -28.09 -17.17
CA GLN A 228 1.03 -28.85 -18.28
C GLN A 228 0.53 -28.23 -19.57
N ASP A 229 1.30 -27.29 -20.11
CA ASP A 229 1.53 -27.15 -21.55
C ASP A 229 2.47 -25.96 -21.78
N THR A 230 3.76 -26.23 -21.70
CA THR A 230 4.78 -25.40 -22.34
C THR A 230 5.98 -26.27 -22.68
N GLN A 231 5.86 -27.05 -23.76
CA GLN A 231 6.98 -27.53 -24.56
C GLN A 231 6.46 -28.16 -25.86
N ALA A 232 6.46 -27.37 -26.94
CA ALA A 232 6.63 -27.81 -28.33
C ALA A 232 7.05 -26.60 -29.17
#